data_AF-A0A4U2ZT07-F1
#
_entry.id   AF-A0A4U2ZT07-F1
#
_cell.length_a   1.000
_cell.length_b   1.000
_cell.length_c   1.000
_cell.angle_alpha   90.00
_cell.angle_beta   90.00
_cell.angle_gamma   90.00
#
_symmetry.space_group_name_H-M   'P 1'
#
loop_
_entity.id
_entity.type
_entity.pdbx_description
1 polymer ?
#
loop_
_entity_poly.entity_id
_entity_poly.type
_entity_poly.pdbx_seq_one_letter_code
_entity_poly.pdbx_strand_id
1 'polypeptide(L)'
;GAIVTTLCVACIAIFTLTKNESVKTETVTPEKAIVSAADAERAPKNIKDISKKELKQKIESHEEFIAYYYQPTCHYCKKAAPDINSMSKNHDRTIYRIDISTPENQSAFQEFDIPGTP
;
A
#
# COMPACT_ATOMS: atom_id res chain seq x y z
N GLY A 1 -38.82 -19.43 -19.44
CA GLY A 1 -38.04 -18.41 -18.71
C GLY A 1 -38.94 -17.48 -17.94
N ALA A 2 -39.42 -17.92 -16.78
CA ALA A 2 -40.15 -17.08 -15.81
C ALA A 2 -39.89 -17.53 -14.36
N ILE A 3 -39.45 -18.79 -14.16
CA ILE A 3 -39.20 -19.39 -12.83
C ILE A 3 -37.82 -19.00 -12.27
N VAL A 4 -36.82 -18.80 -13.14
CA VAL A 4 -35.44 -18.47 -12.72
C VAL A 4 -35.32 -17.03 -12.20
N THR A 5 -36.14 -16.10 -12.71
CA THR A 5 -36.11 -14.69 -12.29
C THR A 5 -36.80 -14.48 -10.94
N THR A 6 -37.79 -15.29 -10.58
CA THR A 6 -38.46 -15.19 -9.26
C THR A 6 -37.58 -15.68 -8.12
N LEU A 7 -36.71 -16.67 -8.38
CA LEU A 7 -35.79 -17.22 -7.38
C LEU A 7 -34.69 -16.23 -6.97
N CYS A 8 -34.19 -15.42 -7.92
CA CYS A 8 -33.17 -14.41 -7.64
C CYS A 8 -33.70 -13.23 -6.81
N VAL A 9 -34.96 -12.83 -7.01
CA VAL A 9 -35.55 -11.69 -6.26
C VAL A 9 -35.82 -12.07 -4.79
N ALA A 10 -36.19 -13.32 -4.52
CA ALA A 10 -36.37 -13.81 -3.15
C ALA A 10 -35.04 -13.84 -2.36
N CYS A 11 -33.92 -14.23 -2.99
CA CYS A 11 -32.61 -14.26 -2.32
C CYS A 11 -32.10 -12.86 -1.94
N ILE A 12 -32.38 -11.84 -2.76
CA ILE A 12 -31.97 -10.46 -2.46
C ILE A 12 -32.77 -9.88 -1.29
N ALA A 13 -34.06 -10.22 -1.17
CA ALA A 13 -34.90 -9.77 -0.05
C ALA A 13 -34.55 -10.46 1.29
N ILE A 14 -34.04 -11.70 1.26
CA ILE A 14 -33.63 -12.40 2.49
C ILE A 14 -32.33 -11.80 3.08
N PHE A 15 -31.41 -11.34 2.23
CA PHE A 15 -30.14 -10.76 2.69
C PHE A 15 -30.27 -9.39 3.39
N THR A 16 -31.40 -8.69 3.23
CA THR A 16 -31.60 -7.36 3.82
C THR A 16 -32.34 -7.37 5.16
N LEU A 17 -32.81 -8.53 5.66
CA LEU A 17 -33.65 -8.62 6.86
C LEU A 17 -33.02 -9.31 8.09
N THR A 18 -31.72 -9.64 8.07
CA THR A 18 -31.03 -10.28 9.22
C THR A 18 -29.76 -9.56 9.69
N LYS A 19 -29.80 -8.22 9.82
CA LYS A 19 -28.88 -7.51 10.71
C LYS A 19 -29.60 -7.06 11.96
N ASN A 20 -29.69 -7.98 12.91
CA ASN A 20 -30.14 -7.78 14.28
C ASN A 20 -29.09 -8.48 15.18
N GLU A 21 -28.44 -7.63 15.96
CA GLU A 21 -27.80 -7.81 17.26
C GLU A 21 -26.60 -8.75 17.48
N SER A 22 -25.65 -8.13 18.19
CA SER A 22 -24.78 -8.71 19.22
C SER A 22 -23.55 -9.48 18.78
N VAL A 23 -22.43 -8.76 18.64
CA VAL A 23 -21.16 -9.26 19.17
C VAL A 23 -20.56 -8.18 20.07
N LYS A 24 -20.64 -8.48 21.35
CA LYS A 24 -20.06 -7.79 22.50
C LYS A 24 -18.53 -7.89 22.41
N THR A 25 -17.85 -6.81 22.06
CA THR A 25 -16.40 -6.70 22.28
C THR A 25 -16.16 -6.18 23.68
N GLU A 26 -15.87 -7.10 24.60
CA GLU A 26 -15.37 -6.78 25.93
C GLU A 26 -13.91 -6.30 25.84
N THR A 27 -13.70 -5.12 26.43
CA THR A 27 -12.56 -4.72 27.28
C THR A 27 -11.13 -5.02 26.81
N VAL A 28 -10.49 -3.94 26.36
CA VAL A 28 -9.17 -3.43 26.78
C VAL A 28 -8.55 -4.16 27.99
N THR A 29 -7.32 -4.66 27.85
CA THR A 29 -6.13 -4.13 28.56
C THR A 29 -4.85 -4.76 27.98
N PRO A 30 -3.77 -3.98 27.83
CA PRO A 30 -2.62 -4.29 26.99
C PRO A 30 -1.49 -4.93 27.82
N GLU A 31 -0.90 -6.01 27.31
CA GLU A 31 0.35 -6.52 27.85
C GLU A 31 1.34 -6.76 26.72
N LYS A 32 2.05 -5.70 26.35
CA LYS A 32 3.49 -5.71 26.03
C LYS A 32 3.99 -4.28 25.85
N ALA A 33 4.06 -3.54 26.95
CA ALA A 33 4.87 -2.34 27.02
C ALA A 33 6.33 -2.75 27.20
N ILE A 34 7.10 -2.74 26.10
CA ILE A 34 8.38 -2.03 25.98
C ILE A 34 8.88 -2.14 24.53
N VAL A 35 8.31 -1.30 23.66
CA VAL A 35 9.09 -0.64 22.62
C VAL A 35 8.56 0.79 22.57
N SER A 36 9.46 1.75 22.79
CA SER A 36 9.15 3.16 22.99
C SER A 36 8.28 3.72 21.86
N ALA A 37 7.26 4.48 22.22
CA ALA A 37 6.33 5.19 21.34
C ALA A 37 6.98 6.38 20.57
N ALA A 38 8.28 6.31 20.29
CA ALA A 38 9.02 7.33 19.57
C ALA A 38 9.31 6.96 18.10
N ASP A 39 9.11 5.70 17.69
CA ASP A 39 9.46 5.23 16.34
C ASP A 39 8.25 4.94 15.43
N ALA A 40 7.03 5.27 15.87
CA ALA A 40 5.81 4.91 15.15
C ALA A 40 5.38 5.88 14.03
N GLU A 41 6.03 7.04 13.85
CA GLU A 41 5.46 8.08 12.99
C GLU A 41 6.48 8.96 12.26
N ARG A 42 7.47 8.34 11.61
CA ARG A 42 8.19 9.01 10.51
C ARG A 42 8.52 7.98 9.45
N ALA A 43 8.17 8.26 8.20
CA ALA A 43 8.76 7.53 7.08
C ALA A 43 10.28 7.43 7.34
N PRO A 44 10.91 6.25 7.11
CA PRO A 44 12.32 6.10 7.40
C PRO A 44 13.08 7.26 6.74
N LYS A 45 14.00 7.91 7.46
CA LYS A 45 14.74 9.09 6.99
C LYS A 45 15.34 8.93 5.57
N ASN A 46 15.60 7.68 5.18
CA ASN A 46 16.25 7.29 3.95
C ASN A 46 15.27 6.83 2.84
N ILE A 47 13.96 6.83 3.10
CA ILE A 47 12.92 6.66 2.06
C ILE A 47 12.33 8.04 1.75
N LYS A 48 12.32 8.42 0.47
CA LYS A 48 11.77 9.70 0.01
C LYS A 48 10.70 9.47 -1.03
N ASP A 49 9.50 9.98 -0.79
CA ASP A 49 8.45 9.96 -1.81
C ASP A 49 8.80 10.96 -2.92
N ILE A 50 8.57 10.55 -4.16
CA ILE A 50 8.82 11.39 -5.35
C ILE A 50 7.65 11.31 -6.33
N SER A 51 7.48 12.39 -7.08
CA SER A 51 6.61 12.43 -8.26
C SER A 51 7.26 11.78 -9.48
N LYS A 52 6.45 11.43 -10.47
CA LYS A 52 6.93 11.01 -11.80
C LYS A 52 7.90 12.00 -12.44
N LYS A 53 7.68 13.31 -12.24
CA LYS A 53 8.56 14.36 -12.78
C LYS A 53 9.95 14.31 -12.12
N GLU A 54 10.01 14.18 -10.81
CA GLU A 54 11.27 14.07 -10.08
C GLU A 54 12.00 12.76 -10.41
N LEU A 55 11.26 11.67 -10.62
CA LEU A 55 11.81 10.40 -11.08
C LEU A 55 12.46 10.56 -12.46
N LYS A 56 11.79 11.23 -13.39
CA LYS A 56 12.34 11.55 -14.71
C LYS A 56 13.64 12.35 -14.60
N GLN A 57 13.66 13.37 -13.75
CA GLN A 57 14.87 14.17 -13.49
C GLN A 57 16.02 13.32 -12.93
N LYS A 58 15.72 12.33 -12.07
CA LYS A 58 16.71 11.39 -11.55
C LYS A 58 17.27 10.45 -12.62
N ILE A 59 16.42 9.97 -13.54
CA ILE A 59 16.86 9.18 -14.69
C ILE A 59 17.77 10.03 -15.59
N GLU A 60 17.36 11.26 -15.89
CA GLU A 60 18.10 12.20 -16.76
C GLU A 60 19.41 12.69 -16.13
N SER A 61 19.56 12.65 -14.80
CA SER A 61 20.82 13.06 -14.15
C SER A 61 21.96 12.07 -14.33
N HIS A 62 21.67 10.83 -14.78
CA HIS A 62 22.65 9.74 -14.92
C HIS A 62 23.41 9.40 -13.62
N GLU A 63 22.91 9.85 -12.47
CA GLU A 63 23.43 9.48 -11.16
C GLU A 63 22.90 8.10 -10.78
N GLU A 64 23.64 7.37 -9.96
CA GLU A 64 23.13 6.13 -9.37
C GLU A 64 22.03 6.44 -8.34
N PHE A 65 20.87 5.82 -8.48
CA PHE A 65 19.79 5.89 -7.49
C PHE A 65 18.97 4.59 -7.47
N ILE A 66 18.20 4.41 -6.41
CA ILE A 66 17.26 3.28 -6.27
C ILE A 66 15.85 3.85 -6.29
N ALA A 67 15.04 3.37 -7.24
CA ALA A 67 13.60 3.63 -7.27
C ALA A 67 12.84 2.43 -6.70
N TYR A 68 11.79 2.71 -5.92
CA TYR A 68 10.82 1.73 -5.45
C TYR A 68 9.43 2.11 -5.95
N TYR A 69 8.91 1.33 -6.89
CA TYR A 69 7.56 1.51 -7.44
C TYR A 69 6.58 0.72 -6.58
N TYR A 70 5.54 1.36 -6.04
CA TYR A 70 4.62 0.67 -5.13
C TYR A 70 3.18 1.18 -5.24
N GLN A 71 2.27 0.37 -4.70
CA GLN A 71 0.88 0.77 -4.44
C GLN A 71 0.53 0.49 -2.97
N PRO A 72 -0.25 1.37 -2.31
CA PRO A 72 -0.64 1.18 -0.90
C PRO A 72 -1.40 -0.13 -0.63
N THR A 73 -2.16 -0.61 -1.60
CA THR A 73 -3.00 -1.82 -1.48
C THR A 73 -2.31 -3.10 -1.98
N CYS A 74 -1.11 -3.00 -2.56
CA CYS A 74 -0.36 -4.12 -3.12
C CYS A 74 0.20 -5.03 -2.02
N HIS A 75 -0.22 -6.30 -2.01
CA HIS A 75 0.21 -7.31 -1.03
C HIS A 75 1.72 -7.55 -1.04
N TYR A 76 2.33 -7.68 -2.22
CA TYR A 76 3.77 -7.91 -2.36
C TYR A 76 4.60 -6.69 -1.93
N CYS A 77 4.10 -5.49 -2.21
CA CYS A 77 4.71 -4.23 -1.80
C CYS A 77 4.73 -4.11 -0.27
N LYS A 78 3.64 -4.49 0.41
CA LYS A 78 3.59 -4.54 1.88
C LYS A 78 4.59 -5.56 2.46
N LYS A 79 4.77 -6.70 1.79
CA LYS A 79 5.75 -7.71 2.20
C LYS A 79 7.20 -7.26 1.99
N ALA A 80 7.50 -6.54 0.91
CA ALA A 80 8.86 -6.09 0.61
C ALA A 80 9.28 -4.83 1.38
N ALA A 81 8.33 -3.97 1.77
CA ALA A 81 8.62 -2.69 2.41
C ALA A 81 9.50 -2.79 3.69
N PRO A 82 9.31 -3.75 4.61
CA PRO A 82 10.18 -3.90 5.78
C PRO A 82 11.65 -4.14 5.41
N ASP A 83 11.91 -5.00 4.42
CA ASP A 83 13.26 -5.35 3.98
C ASP A 83 13.91 -4.20 3.22
N ILE A 84 13.15 -3.51 2.35
CA ILE A 84 13.58 -2.30 1.65
C ILE A 84 13.96 -1.20 2.66
N ASN A 85 13.14 -0.99 3.68
CA ASN A 85 13.40 -0.02 4.75
C ASN A 85 14.64 -0.39 5.57
N SER A 86 14.81 -1.69 5.88
CA SER A 86 15.98 -2.20 6.59
C SER A 86 17.26 -1.99 5.78
N MET A 87 17.26 -2.35 4.50
CA MET A 87 18.37 -2.14 3.57
C MET A 87 18.76 -0.66 3.46
N SER A 88 17.77 0.21 3.27
CA SER A 88 17.97 1.67 3.20
C SER A 88 18.66 2.25 4.44
N LYS A 89 18.28 1.77 5.63
CA LYS A 89 18.89 2.18 6.90
C LYS A 89 20.28 1.61 7.08
N ASN A 90 20.46 0.30 6.88
CA ASN A 90 21.70 -0.41 7.17
C ASN A 90 22.86 0.00 6.25
N HIS A 91 22.55 0.46 5.03
CA HIS A 91 23.53 0.87 4.03
C HIS A 91 23.58 2.38 3.81
N ASP A 92 22.84 3.16 4.61
CA ASP A 92 22.65 4.62 4.44
C ASP A 92 22.33 5.02 2.98
N ARG A 93 21.48 4.23 2.33
CA ARG A 93 21.07 4.46 0.93
C ARG A 93 19.71 5.13 0.88
N THR A 94 19.64 6.25 0.16
CA THR A 94 18.36 6.88 -0.15
C THR A 94 17.62 6.05 -1.19
N ILE A 95 16.38 5.67 -0.90
CA ILE A 95 15.47 5.03 -1.84
C ILE A 95 14.36 6.02 -2.16
N TYR A 96 14.14 6.24 -3.44
CA TYR A 96 13.09 7.11 -3.92
C TYR A 96 11.86 6.27 -4.25
N ARG A 97 10.77 6.51 -3.54
CA ARG A 97 9.56 5.73 -3.65
C ARG A 97 8.50 6.50 -4.45
N ILE A 98 7.87 5.84 -5.41
CA ILE A 98 6.81 6.43 -6.24
C ILE A 98 5.51 5.64 -6.07
N ASP A 99 4.45 6.32 -5.62
CA ASP A 99 3.12 5.75 -5.54
C ASP A 99 2.46 5.81 -6.92
N ILE A 100 2.46 4.67 -7.60
CA ILE A 100 1.89 4.50 -8.94
C ILE A 100 0.37 4.28 -8.93
N SER A 101 -0.28 4.31 -7.75
CA SER A 101 -1.75 4.32 -7.66
C SER A 101 -2.35 5.71 -7.86
N THR A 102 -1.55 6.78 -7.78
CA THR A 102 -2.05 8.14 -8.01
C THR A 102 -2.17 8.46 -9.50
N PRO A 103 -3.15 9.28 -9.92
CA PRO A 103 -3.33 9.66 -11.33
C PRO A 103 -2.08 10.30 -11.95
N GLU A 104 -1.33 11.08 -11.17
CA GLU A 104 -0.15 11.80 -11.63
C GLU A 104 1.02 10.85 -11.97
N ASN A 105 1.10 9.72 -11.26
CA ASN A 105 2.20 8.77 -11.32
C ASN A 105 1.87 7.51 -12.12
N GLN A 106 0.59 7.21 -12.37
CA GLN A 106 0.15 5.97 -13.03
C GLN A 106 0.83 5.72 -14.39
N SER A 107 1.11 6.79 -15.15
CA SER A 107 1.79 6.71 -16.45
C SER A 107 3.27 6.32 -16.38
N ALA A 108 3.88 6.31 -15.19
CA ALA A 108 5.28 5.92 -14.99
C ALA A 108 5.57 4.47 -15.44
N PHE A 109 4.58 3.57 -15.38
CA PHE A 109 4.74 2.20 -15.87
C PHE A 109 5.13 2.14 -17.34
N GLN A 110 4.41 2.89 -18.17
CA GLN A 110 4.61 2.87 -19.62
C GLN A 110 5.78 3.79 -20.00
N GLU A 111 5.91 4.95 -19.35
CA GLU A 111 6.95 5.93 -19.68
C GLU A 111 8.36 5.41 -19.35
N PHE A 112 8.50 4.59 -18.30
CA PHE A 112 9.80 4.06 -17.85
C PHE A 112 9.92 2.54 -18.05
N ASP A 113 9.02 1.94 -18.82
CA ASP A 113 9.02 0.51 -19.19
C ASP A 113 9.10 -0.44 -17.97
N ILE A 114 8.32 -0.13 -16.94
CA ILE A 114 8.26 -0.88 -15.68
C ILE A 114 7.17 -1.95 -15.78
N PRO A 115 7.48 -3.25 -15.60
CA PRO A 115 6.52 -4.33 -15.83
C PRO A 115 5.58 -4.60 -14.63
N GLY A 116 5.89 -4.11 -13.43
CA GLY A 116 5.14 -4.42 -12.22
C GLY A 116 5.72 -3.80 -10.94
N THR A 117 5.25 -4.29 -9.79
CA THR A 117 5.68 -3.88 -8.44
C THR A 117 5.76 -5.08 -7.48
N PRO A 118 6.45 -4.99 -6.32
CA PRO A 118 7.34 -3.88 -5.92
C PRO A 118 8.53 -3.70 -6.86
#